data_AF-A0A955FVP6-F1
#
_entry.id   AF-A0A955FVP6-F1
#
_cell.length_a   1.000
_cell.length_b   1.000
_cell.length_c   1.000
_cell.angle_alpha   90.00
_cell.angle_beta   90.00
_cell.angle_gamma   90.00
#
_symmetry.space_group_name_H-M   'P 1'
#
loop_
_entity.id
_entity.type
_entity.pdbx_description
1 polymer ?
#
loop_
_entity_poly.entity_id
_entity_poly.type
_entity_poly.pdbx_seq_one_letter_code
_entity_poly.pdbx_strand_id
1 'polypeptide(L)'
;MRRLRLSVKLFVASLFGSVLVFTSASPAFALSGGSFRADRIIDDAIFFNNNQLSAADIQNFLNSKVPTCDTWHSGSGSNQPPFVCLKDYHQDLGGGRGADAYCPGALSGGAKSAAQIIKDVANACQINPAVLLVLLQKEQSLVTDTWPWATQYERATGYYCPDDPNRPGWCDPEYAGFFNQVWYAARQFQRYIKQSGSFNYAVGRTSFVSYQANNPGCGGTNLTMQTQATAALYNYTPYQPNQAALNNLYGTGDGCSAYGNRNFWRIFSDWFGTTYNPDYSWQLVRQYVYTDSTKTAPAGLSGLLPGDRRYVGFVFKNTGNVTWTNNGPNPIKLGTSGPLERSSAFKDTSWPSATRAATLKETSVAPGEIGTFEFWITAPQVSQDSA
;
A
#
# COMPACT_ATOMS: atom_id res chain seq x y z
N MET A 1 -75.99 -33.09 -10.52
CA MET A 1 -74.66 -33.38 -9.95
C MET A 1 -73.96 -32.07 -9.62
N ARG A 2 -73.26 -32.06 -8.48
CA ARG A 2 -72.87 -30.89 -7.69
C ARG A 2 -71.76 -30.05 -8.35
N ARG A 3 -71.91 -28.72 -8.29
CA ARG A 3 -70.87 -27.73 -8.64
C ARG A 3 -69.82 -27.69 -7.51
N LEU A 4 -68.56 -28.00 -7.81
CA LEU A 4 -67.44 -27.83 -6.90
C LEU A 4 -66.75 -26.49 -7.19
N ARG A 5 -66.81 -25.55 -6.24
CA ARG A 5 -66.08 -24.27 -6.29
C ARG A 5 -64.68 -24.50 -5.72
N LEU A 6 -63.64 -24.25 -6.51
CA LEU A 6 -62.26 -24.26 -6.04
C LEU A 6 -61.82 -22.82 -5.77
N SER A 7 -61.60 -22.49 -4.50
CA SER A 7 -61.09 -21.20 -4.04
C SER A 7 -59.57 -21.17 -4.16
N VAL A 8 -59.02 -20.37 -5.07
CA VAL A 8 -57.57 -20.12 -5.17
C VAL A 8 -57.19 -19.12 -4.07
N LYS A 9 -56.41 -19.57 -3.08
CA LYS A 9 -55.74 -18.69 -2.10
C LYS A 9 -54.44 -18.19 -2.73
N LEU A 10 -54.32 -16.88 -2.92
CA LEU A 10 -53.12 -16.20 -3.36
C LEU A 10 -52.07 -16.24 -2.22
N PHE A 11 -50.97 -16.96 -2.41
CA PHE A 11 -49.78 -16.85 -1.55
C PHE A 11 -48.80 -15.88 -2.22
N VAL A 12 -48.61 -14.70 -1.63
CA VAL A 12 -47.56 -13.75 -2.04
C VAL A 12 -46.27 -14.19 -1.36
N ALA A 13 -45.40 -14.86 -2.10
CA ALA A 13 -44.04 -15.14 -1.67
C ALA A 13 -43.19 -13.87 -1.88
N SER A 14 -42.76 -13.24 -0.79
CA SER A 14 -41.85 -12.09 -0.82
C SER A 14 -40.44 -12.58 -1.18
N LEU A 15 -39.97 -12.23 -2.38
CA LEU A 15 -38.65 -12.58 -2.90
C LEU A 15 -37.63 -11.55 -2.37
N PHE A 16 -36.90 -11.88 -1.31
CA PHE A 16 -35.71 -11.11 -0.91
C PHE A 16 -34.59 -11.38 -1.93
N GLY A 17 -34.42 -10.46 -2.89
CA GLY A 17 -33.29 -10.45 -3.80
C GLY A 17 -31.99 -10.21 -3.05
N SER A 18 -31.21 -11.27 -2.83
CA SER A 18 -29.85 -11.17 -2.31
C SER A 18 -28.95 -10.61 -3.41
N VAL A 19 -28.50 -9.36 -3.26
CA VAL A 19 -27.45 -8.79 -4.10
C VAL A 19 -26.13 -9.47 -3.71
N LEU A 20 -25.76 -10.51 -4.44
CA LEU A 20 -24.41 -11.10 -4.38
C LEU A 20 -23.44 -10.10 -5.01
N VAL A 21 -22.76 -9.34 -4.15
CA VAL A 21 -21.58 -8.56 -4.54
C VAL A 21 -20.46 -9.55 -4.78
N PHE A 22 -20.22 -9.90 -6.05
CA PHE A 22 -19.02 -10.64 -6.44
C PHE A 22 -17.82 -9.69 -6.31
N THR A 23 -17.17 -9.71 -5.15
CA THR A 23 -15.83 -9.13 -5.01
C THR A 23 -14.88 -10.01 -5.81
N SER A 24 -14.37 -9.47 -6.92
CA SER A 24 -13.28 -10.10 -7.66
C SER A 24 -12.07 -10.11 -6.74
N ALA A 25 -11.73 -11.27 -6.18
CA ALA A 25 -10.45 -11.43 -5.49
C ALA A 25 -9.35 -11.14 -6.52
N SER A 26 -8.64 -10.02 -6.35
CA SER A 26 -7.45 -9.74 -7.14
C SER A 26 -6.44 -10.86 -6.89
N PRO A 27 -5.71 -11.35 -7.90
CA PRO A 27 -4.67 -12.35 -7.68
C PRO A 27 -3.70 -11.81 -6.62
N ALA A 28 -3.50 -12.56 -5.55
CA ALA A 28 -2.56 -12.21 -4.50
C ALA A 28 -1.14 -12.29 -5.08
N PHE A 29 -0.58 -11.15 -5.46
CA PHE A 29 0.83 -11.04 -5.75
C PHE A 29 1.60 -11.30 -4.46
N ALA A 30 2.36 -12.39 -4.41
CA ALA A 30 3.26 -12.63 -3.30
C ALA A 30 4.33 -11.53 -3.27
N LEU A 31 4.42 -10.80 -2.16
CA LEU A 31 5.46 -9.81 -1.95
C LEU A 31 6.83 -10.49 -2.03
N SER A 32 7.75 -9.95 -2.84
CA SER A 32 9.12 -10.46 -2.97
C SER A 32 10.08 -9.56 -2.21
N GLY A 33 11.00 -10.15 -1.44
CA GLY A 33 12.04 -9.41 -0.73
C GLY A 33 12.94 -8.59 -1.65
N GLY A 34 13.04 -8.95 -2.94
CA GLY A 34 13.76 -8.18 -3.95
C GLY A 34 13.16 -6.79 -4.23
N SER A 35 11.91 -6.54 -3.83
CA SER A 35 11.24 -5.23 -3.94
C SER A 35 11.55 -4.28 -2.78
N PHE A 36 12.20 -4.76 -1.72
CA PHE A 36 12.62 -3.92 -0.61
C PHE A 36 13.81 -3.04 -1.03
N ARG A 37 13.70 -1.72 -0.82
CA ARG A 37 14.78 -0.77 -1.08
C ARG A 37 15.24 -0.17 0.24
N ALA A 38 16.44 -0.55 0.67
CA ALA A 38 16.96 -0.16 1.98
C ALA A 38 17.14 1.37 2.12
N ASP A 39 17.47 2.05 1.02
CA ASP A 39 17.65 3.50 0.96
C ASP A 39 16.34 4.28 0.72
N ARG A 40 15.24 3.58 0.41
CA ARG A 40 13.91 4.11 0.15
C ARG A 40 12.86 3.11 0.60
N ILE A 41 12.58 3.02 1.90
CA ILE A 41 11.61 2.05 2.46
C ILE A 41 10.17 2.42 2.07
N ILE A 42 9.86 3.72 2.13
CA ILE A 42 8.55 4.28 1.83
C ILE A 42 8.65 5.73 1.37
N ASP A 43 7.78 6.12 0.45
CA ASP A 43 7.72 7.48 -0.08
C ASP A 43 7.06 8.46 0.88
N ASP A 44 7.57 9.70 0.91
CA ASP A 44 7.04 10.77 1.78
C ASP A 44 5.56 11.05 1.51
N ALA A 45 5.17 11.04 0.23
CA ALA A 45 3.79 11.23 -0.20
C ALA A 45 2.83 10.12 0.29
N ILE A 46 3.36 8.96 0.70
CA ILE A 46 2.56 7.89 1.31
C ILE A 46 2.65 7.99 2.83
N PHE A 47 3.86 8.11 3.39
CA PHE A 47 4.05 8.11 4.85
C PHE A 47 3.38 9.29 5.56
N PHE A 48 3.37 10.47 4.94
CA PHE A 48 2.79 11.69 5.51
C PHE A 48 1.40 12.03 4.95
N ASN A 49 0.74 11.11 4.25
CA ASN A 49 -0.63 11.28 3.76
C ASN A 49 -1.67 10.97 4.85
N ASN A 50 -2.02 11.98 5.65
CA ASN A 50 -3.04 11.87 6.69
C ASN A 50 -4.47 11.65 6.17
N ASN A 51 -4.71 11.74 4.86
CA ASN A 51 -6.05 11.63 4.27
C ASN A 51 -6.42 10.21 3.81
N GLN A 52 -5.50 9.24 3.87
CA GLN A 52 -5.72 7.91 3.25
C GLN A 52 -6.85 7.09 3.87
N LEU A 53 -7.04 7.15 5.20
CA LEU A 53 -8.10 6.41 5.89
C LEU A 53 -8.95 7.37 6.73
N SER A 54 -10.27 7.20 6.69
CA SER A 54 -11.19 7.80 7.68
C SER A 54 -11.21 7.00 8.98
N ALA A 55 -11.80 7.55 10.05
CA ALA A 55 -11.99 6.80 11.29
C ALA A 55 -12.85 5.53 11.07
N ALA A 56 -13.84 5.59 10.17
CA ALA A 56 -14.66 4.45 9.81
C ALA A 56 -13.85 3.37 9.06
N ASP A 57 -12.97 3.78 8.14
CA ASP A 57 -12.08 2.83 7.42
C ASP A 57 -11.14 2.14 8.39
N ILE A 58 -10.56 2.89 9.35
CA ILE A 58 -9.71 2.32 10.40
C ILE A 58 -10.50 1.33 11.25
N GLN A 59 -11.72 1.69 11.68
CA GLN A 59 -12.56 0.80 12.48
C GLN A 59 -12.90 -0.49 11.73
N ASN A 60 -13.29 -0.37 10.45
CA ASN A 60 -13.58 -1.53 9.59
C ASN A 60 -12.34 -2.41 9.39
N PHE A 61 -11.17 -1.78 9.21
CA PHE A 61 -9.91 -2.49 9.12
C PHE A 61 -9.60 -3.28 10.42
N LEU A 62 -9.72 -2.65 11.59
CA LEU A 62 -9.52 -3.33 12.88
C LEU A 62 -10.50 -4.49 13.07
N ASN A 63 -11.78 -4.30 12.74
CA ASN A 63 -12.79 -5.35 12.76
C ASN A 63 -12.43 -6.53 11.83
N SER A 64 -11.83 -6.25 10.67
CA SER A 64 -11.41 -7.28 9.72
C SER A 64 -10.20 -8.10 10.20
N LYS A 65 -9.32 -7.51 11.03
CA LYS A 65 -8.14 -8.19 11.57
C LYS A 65 -8.48 -9.09 12.76
N VAL A 66 -9.45 -8.67 13.58
CA VAL A 66 -9.92 -9.44 14.73
C VAL A 66 -11.45 -9.52 14.68
N PRO A 67 -12.05 -10.43 13.88
CA PRO A 67 -13.50 -10.54 13.81
C PRO A 67 -14.15 -10.90 15.16
N THR A 68 -13.45 -11.70 15.97
CA THR A 68 -13.88 -12.14 17.30
C THR A 68 -12.80 -11.85 18.32
N CYS A 69 -13.15 -11.17 19.41
CA CYS A 69 -12.26 -10.96 20.54
C CYS A 69 -12.35 -12.14 21.51
N ASP A 70 -11.22 -12.70 21.93
CA ASP A 70 -11.12 -13.70 22.98
C ASP A 70 -11.11 -13.02 24.36
N THR A 71 -12.23 -12.38 24.70
CA THR A 71 -12.38 -11.57 25.92
C THR A 71 -12.14 -12.38 27.20
N TRP A 72 -12.40 -13.68 27.18
CA TRP A 72 -12.33 -14.57 28.35
C TRP A 72 -11.19 -15.57 28.29
N HIS A 73 -10.11 -15.21 27.58
CA HIS A 73 -8.96 -16.08 27.37
C HIS A 73 -8.48 -16.73 28.68
N SER A 74 -8.39 -18.06 28.69
CA SER A 74 -7.88 -18.82 29.83
C SER A 74 -6.39 -19.12 29.66
N GLY A 75 -5.58 -18.88 30.68
CA GLY A 75 -4.15 -19.22 30.67
C GLY A 75 -3.17 -18.04 30.59
N SER A 76 -3.65 -16.81 30.75
CA SER A 76 -2.89 -15.55 30.67
C SER A 76 -2.06 -15.19 31.92
N GLY A 77 -1.83 -16.14 32.83
CA GLY A 77 -1.01 -15.94 34.03
C GLY A 77 -1.57 -14.83 34.95
N SER A 78 -0.75 -13.80 35.25
CA SER A 78 -1.15 -12.67 36.09
C SER A 78 -2.09 -11.68 35.41
N ASN A 79 -2.19 -11.71 34.07
CA ASN A 79 -3.17 -10.90 33.35
C ASN A 79 -4.50 -11.63 33.43
N GLN A 80 -5.55 -10.98 33.94
CA GLN A 80 -6.87 -11.59 34.10
C GLN A 80 -7.87 -10.95 33.13
N PRO A 81 -8.81 -11.75 32.57
CA PRO A 81 -9.90 -11.21 31.76
C PRO A 81 -10.83 -10.29 32.59
N PRO A 82 -11.66 -9.43 31.96
CA PRO A 82 -11.92 -9.38 30.52
C PRO A 82 -10.85 -8.64 29.71
N PHE A 83 -10.43 -9.24 28.60
CA PHE A 83 -9.57 -8.60 27.60
C PHE A 83 -10.40 -7.78 26.61
N VAL A 84 -9.90 -6.61 26.24
CA VAL A 84 -10.53 -5.72 25.25
C VAL A 84 -9.61 -5.64 24.04
N CYS A 85 -10.07 -6.10 22.89
CA CYS A 85 -9.32 -6.02 21.64
C CYS A 85 -9.27 -4.58 21.11
N LEU A 86 -8.24 -4.25 20.32
CA LEU A 86 -8.02 -2.88 19.84
C LEU A 86 -9.25 -2.31 19.11
N LYS A 87 -9.99 -3.14 18.37
CA LYS A 87 -11.21 -2.75 17.67
C LYS A 87 -12.33 -2.26 18.62
N ASP A 88 -12.38 -2.76 19.85
CA ASP A 88 -13.41 -2.43 20.85
C ASP A 88 -12.88 -1.46 21.91
N TYR A 89 -11.58 -1.13 21.86
CA TYR A 89 -10.92 -0.28 22.83
C TYR A 89 -11.42 1.16 22.78
N HIS A 90 -11.67 1.73 23.96
CA HIS A 90 -12.06 3.11 24.16
C HIS A 90 -11.24 3.75 25.26
N GLN A 91 -10.94 5.03 25.12
CA GLN A 91 -10.23 5.82 26.11
C GLN A 91 -10.85 7.22 26.19
N ASP A 92 -11.00 7.74 27.41
CA ASP A 92 -11.33 9.14 27.64
C ASP A 92 -10.06 9.99 27.60
N LEU A 93 -10.04 10.97 26.70
CA LEU A 93 -8.91 11.90 26.55
C LEU A 93 -9.01 13.12 27.49
N GLY A 94 -10.01 13.16 28.37
CA GLY A 94 -10.22 14.26 29.30
C GLY A 94 -10.44 15.57 28.53
N GLY A 95 -9.55 16.55 28.74
CA GLY A 95 -9.58 17.85 28.05
C GLY A 95 -9.08 17.83 26.60
N GLY A 96 -8.58 16.69 26.10
CA GLY A 96 -7.95 16.59 24.78
C GLY A 96 -6.47 16.99 24.80
N ARG A 97 -5.93 17.39 23.65
CA ARG A 97 -4.52 17.78 23.52
C ARG A 97 -4.33 18.95 22.57
N GLY A 98 -3.59 19.97 23.01
CA GLY A 98 -3.26 21.13 22.19
C GLY A 98 -2.26 20.80 21.08
N ALA A 99 -2.26 21.63 20.04
CA ALA A 99 -1.25 21.59 18.99
C ALA A 99 0.15 21.96 19.52
N ASP A 100 1.18 21.48 18.84
CA ASP A 100 2.56 21.91 19.05
C ASP A 100 3.36 22.02 17.74
N ALA A 101 4.67 22.27 17.84
CA ALA A 101 5.54 22.47 16.69
C ALA A 101 5.64 21.25 15.74
N TYR A 102 5.31 20.04 16.22
CA TYR A 102 5.44 18.79 15.48
C TYR A 102 4.07 18.26 15.07
N CYS A 103 3.06 18.39 15.94
CA CYS A 103 1.66 18.08 15.63
C CYS A 103 0.83 19.37 15.64
N PRO A 104 0.68 20.05 14.49
CA PRO A 104 0.02 21.36 14.42
C PRO A 104 -1.51 21.31 14.63
N GLY A 105 -2.14 20.13 14.61
CA GLY A 105 -3.57 20.01 14.94
C GLY A 105 -3.80 19.76 16.43
N ALA A 106 -4.90 20.31 16.96
CA ALA A 106 -5.38 20.01 18.29
C ALA A 106 -6.41 18.87 18.27
N LEU A 107 -6.51 18.14 19.38
CA LEU A 107 -7.45 17.06 19.62
C LEU A 107 -8.48 17.48 20.65
N SER A 108 -9.75 17.28 20.34
CA SER A 108 -10.82 17.41 21.31
C SER A 108 -10.75 16.31 22.38
N GLY A 109 -11.26 16.63 23.56
CA GLY A 109 -11.40 15.71 24.67
C GLY A 109 -12.54 14.69 24.51
N GLY A 110 -12.79 13.95 25.59
CA GLY A 110 -13.87 12.96 25.72
C GLY A 110 -13.51 11.55 25.30
N ALA A 111 -14.47 10.64 25.46
CA ALA A 111 -14.35 9.23 25.12
C ALA A 111 -14.24 9.03 23.60
N LYS A 112 -13.17 8.34 23.17
CA LYS A 112 -12.91 8.01 21.77
C LYS A 112 -12.55 6.54 21.63
N SER A 113 -12.97 5.92 20.53
CA SER A 113 -12.48 4.59 20.15
C SER A 113 -11.02 4.65 19.71
N ALA A 114 -10.32 3.51 19.71
CA ALA A 114 -8.98 3.42 19.17
C ALA A 114 -8.88 3.92 17.73
N ALA A 115 -9.88 3.60 16.89
CA ALA A 115 -9.93 4.06 15.51
C ALA A 115 -10.00 5.58 15.39
N GLN A 116 -10.82 6.23 16.23
CA GLN A 116 -10.91 7.68 16.26
C GLN A 116 -9.62 8.32 16.79
N ILE A 117 -9.00 7.74 17.83
CA ILE A 117 -7.72 8.21 18.35
C ILE A 117 -6.65 8.16 17.26
N ILE A 118 -6.50 7.04 16.55
CA ILE A 118 -5.53 6.89 15.45
C ILE A 118 -5.79 7.94 14.37
N LYS A 119 -7.06 8.16 13.98
CA LYS A 119 -7.39 9.16 12.95
C LYS A 119 -7.08 10.59 13.41
N ASP A 120 -7.44 10.92 14.63
CA ASP A 120 -7.25 12.26 15.17
C ASP A 120 -5.75 12.58 15.31
N VAL A 121 -4.95 11.64 15.82
CA VAL A 121 -3.49 11.77 15.88
C VAL A 121 -2.89 11.88 14.48
N ALA A 122 -3.33 11.04 13.54
CA ALA A 122 -2.88 11.08 12.15
C ALA A 122 -3.10 12.46 11.51
N ASN A 123 -4.29 13.04 11.72
CA ASN A 123 -4.61 14.37 11.26
C ASN A 123 -3.75 15.44 11.94
N ALA A 124 -3.66 15.40 13.28
CA ALA A 124 -2.94 16.39 14.06
C ALA A 124 -1.45 16.42 13.78
N CYS A 125 -0.83 15.25 13.59
CA CYS A 125 0.58 15.09 13.34
C CYS A 125 0.92 14.93 11.85
N GLN A 126 -0.06 15.09 10.95
CA GLN A 126 0.12 14.99 9.50
C GLN A 126 0.88 13.73 9.08
N ILE A 127 0.48 12.59 9.64
CA ILE A 127 1.04 11.27 9.34
C ILE A 127 -0.07 10.38 8.82
N ASN A 128 0.29 9.43 7.96
CA ASN A 128 -0.68 8.47 7.44
C ASN A 128 -1.18 7.53 8.55
N PRO A 129 -2.51 7.40 8.77
CA PRO A 129 -3.05 6.48 9.77
C PRO A 129 -2.64 5.01 9.54
N ALA A 130 -2.39 4.61 8.29
CA ALA A 130 -1.86 3.28 7.97
C ALA A 130 -0.47 3.04 8.59
N VAL A 131 0.39 4.07 8.63
CA VAL A 131 1.71 3.99 9.27
C VAL A 131 1.57 3.71 10.77
N LEU A 132 0.61 4.37 11.44
CA LEU A 132 0.35 4.16 12.87
C LEU A 132 -0.18 2.75 13.14
N LEU A 133 -1.08 2.23 12.29
CA LEU A 133 -1.56 0.84 12.37
C LEU A 133 -0.42 -0.17 12.21
N VAL A 134 0.48 0.04 11.24
CA VAL A 134 1.65 -0.82 11.05
C VAL A 134 2.60 -0.74 12.24
N LEU A 135 2.77 0.44 12.83
CA LEU A 135 3.61 0.61 14.01
C LEU A 135 3.04 -0.16 15.21
N LEU A 136 1.74 0.00 15.50
CA LEU A 136 1.06 -0.74 16.57
C LEU A 136 1.22 -2.26 16.41
N GLN A 137 1.15 -2.75 15.17
CA GLN A 137 1.39 -4.16 14.88
C GLN A 137 2.84 -4.56 15.07
N LYS A 138 3.78 -3.78 14.54
CA LYS A 138 5.21 -4.09 14.58
C LYS A 138 5.73 -4.11 16.01
N GLU A 139 5.27 -3.18 16.85
CA GLU A 139 5.83 -2.95 18.18
C GLU A 139 5.16 -3.81 19.25
N GLN A 140 3.85 -4.08 19.15
CA GLN A 140 3.10 -4.80 20.19
C GLN A 140 2.18 -5.91 19.65
N SER A 141 2.20 -6.20 18.34
CA SER A 141 1.23 -7.11 17.68
C SER A 141 -0.24 -6.76 17.93
N LEU A 142 -0.51 -5.52 18.34
CA LEU A 142 -1.76 -5.13 18.98
C LEU A 142 -2.96 -5.12 18.02
N VAL A 143 -2.73 -4.93 16.72
CA VAL A 143 -3.81 -4.86 15.71
C VAL A 143 -4.43 -6.24 15.45
N THR A 144 -3.65 -7.31 15.55
CA THR A 144 -4.11 -8.69 15.31
C THR A 144 -4.35 -9.49 16.58
N ASP A 145 -4.06 -8.92 17.75
CA ASP A 145 -4.19 -9.60 19.02
C ASP A 145 -5.66 -9.78 19.42
N THR A 146 -6.04 -11.03 19.73
CA THR A 146 -7.41 -11.38 20.12
C THR A 146 -7.61 -11.31 21.64
N TRP A 147 -6.57 -11.09 22.45
CA TRP A 147 -6.66 -10.96 23.91
C TRP A 147 -5.54 -10.08 24.48
N PRO A 148 -5.39 -8.83 24.00
CA PRO A 148 -4.24 -8.00 24.34
C PRO A 148 -4.22 -7.61 25.82
N TRP A 149 -3.03 -7.61 26.40
CA TRP A 149 -2.78 -7.21 27.78
C TRP A 149 -2.90 -5.69 27.96
N ALA A 150 -3.27 -5.27 29.16
CA ALA A 150 -3.31 -3.85 29.51
C ALA A 150 -1.95 -3.17 29.27
N THR A 151 -0.85 -3.88 29.53
CA THR A 151 0.51 -3.38 29.30
C THR A 151 0.77 -3.11 27.83
N GLN A 152 0.25 -3.89 26.88
CA GLN A 152 0.42 -3.62 25.44
C GLN A 152 -0.18 -2.25 25.06
N TYR A 153 -1.29 -1.84 25.67
CA TYR A 153 -1.84 -0.50 25.46
C TYR A 153 -0.98 0.59 26.10
N GLU A 154 -0.42 0.32 27.27
CA GLU A 154 0.48 1.25 27.98
C GLU A 154 1.73 1.59 27.15
N ARG A 155 2.26 0.60 26.42
CA ARG A 155 3.47 0.71 25.58
C ARG A 155 3.21 0.45 24.10
N ALA A 156 2.03 0.83 23.59
CA ALA A 156 1.51 0.47 22.27
C ALA A 156 2.48 0.66 21.09
N THR A 157 3.42 1.61 21.21
CA THR A 157 4.46 1.87 20.20
C THR A 157 5.88 1.67 20.74
N GLY A 158 6.05 1.44 22.04
CA GLY A 158 7.36 1.42 22.70
C GLY A 158 8.02 2.80 22.86
N TYR A 159 7.33 3.90 22.53
CA TYR A 159 7.89 5.24 22.66
C TYR A 159 8.26 5.52 24.12
N TYR A 160 9.56 5.68 24.36
CA TYR A 160 10.14 5.96 25.68
C TYR A 160 9.74 4.92 26.76
N CYS A 161 9.56 3.67 26.33
CA CYS A 161 9.46 2.50 27.19
C CYS A 161 10.68 1.58 26.94
N PRO A 162 11.89 1.94 27.40
CA PRO A 162 13.11 1.20 27.06
C PRO A 162 13.12 -0.20 27.66
N ASP A 163 13.75 -1.13 26.95
CA ASP A 163 14.10 -2.45 27.46
C ASP A 163 15.32 -2.34 28.40
N ASP A 164 15.12 -1.76 29.59
CA ASP A 164 16.15 -1.63 30.62
C ASP A 164 16.11 -2.84 31.57
N PRO A 165 17.17 -3.68 31.61
CA PRO A 165 17.24 -4.81 32.53
C PRO A 165 17.20 -4.38 34.01
N ASN A 166 17.62 -3.15 34.32
CA ASN A 166 17.62 -2.60 35.67
C ASN A 166 16.24 -2.02 36.07
N ARG A 167 15.36 -1.82 35.09
CA ARG A 167 13.98 -1.33 35.28
C ARG A 167 13.04 -2.13 34.38
N PRO A 168 12.94 -3.46 34.58
CA PRO A 168 12.22 -4.33 33.65
C PRO A 168 10.76 -3.92 33.58
N GLY A 169 10.28 -3.67 32.36
CA GLY A 169 8.90 -3.24 32.15
C GLY A 169 8.61 -1.79 32.54
N TRP A 170 9.62 -0.96 32.82
CA TRP A 170 9.38 0.46 33.04
C TRP A 170 8.97 1.16 31.73
N CYS A 171 7.94 2.00 31.80
CA CYS A 171 7.66 3.03 30.82
C CYS A 171 7.50 4.37 31.55
N ASP A 172 7.95 5.44 30.91
CA ASP A 172 7.80 6.76 31.51
C ASP A 172 6.31 7.14 31.62
N PRO A 173 5.82 7.53 32.81
CA PRO A 173 4.41 7.85 33.02
C PRO A 173 3.85 8.96 32.12
N GLU A 174 4.68 9.88 31.61
CA GLU A 174 4.23 10.92 30.68
C GLU A 174 3.80 10.32 29.32
N TYR A 175 4.48 9.27 28.90
CA TYR A 175 4.31 8.66 27.58
C TYR A 175 3.46 7.38 27.61
N ALA A 176 3.24 6.81 28.80
CA ALA A 176 2.41 5.64 29.01
C ALA A 176 0.93 5.86 28.60
N GLY A 177 0.31 4.80 28.10
CA GLY A 177 -1.10 4.75 27.69
C GLY A 177 -1.31 4.88 26.19
N PHE A 178 -2.38 4.26 25.69
CA PHE A 178 -2.59 4.07 24.24
C PHE A 178 -2.55 5.40 23.47
N PHE A 179 -3.35 6.39 23.89
CA PHE A 179 -3.33 7.71 23.26
C PHE A 179 -1.94 8.36 23.25
N ASN A 180 -1.24 8.38 24.39
CA ASN A 180 0.07 9.02 24.50
C ASN A 180 1.10 8.33 23.62
N GLN A 181 1.12 6.99 23.61
CA GLN A 181 1.99 6.21 22.75
C GLN A 181 1.78 6.54 21.26
N VAL A 182 0.53 6.55 20.80
CA VAL A 182 0.21 6.88 19.41
C VAL A 182 0.58 8.34 19.08
N TRP A 183 0.25 9.28 19.97
CA TRP A 183 0.58 10.70 19.82
C TRP A 183 2.09 10.94 19.72
N TYR A 184 2.85 10.47 20.70
CA TYR A 184 4.28 10.76 20.79
C TYR A 184 5.08 10.01 19.72
N ALA A 185 4.66 8.82 19.28
CA ALA A 185 5.26 8.17 18.11
C ALA A 185 5.06 9.00 16.82
N ALA A 186 3.83 9.45 16.55
CA ALA A 186 3.52 10.30 15.39
C ALA A 186 4.31 11.63 15.44
N ARG A 187 4.32 12.26 16.62
CA ARG A 187 5.09 13.47 16.91
C ARG A 187 6.59 13.28 16.69
N GLN A 188 7.13 12.12 17.09
CA GLN A 188 8.54 11.82 16.94
C GLN A 188 8.95 11.69 15.47
N PHE A 189 8.11 11.10 14.61
CA PHE A 189 8.36 11.10 13.17
C PHE A 189 8.41 12.53 12.60
N GLN A 190 7.53 13.42 13.05
CA GLN A 190 7.58 14.84 12.70
C GLN A 190 8.86 15.52 13.22
N ARG A 191 9.33 15.16 14.41
CA ARG A 191 10.60 15.67 14.95
C ARG A 191 11.81 15.22 14.12
N TYR A 192 11.87 13.94 13.71
CA TYR A 192 12.95 13.43 12.86
C TYR A 192 13.11 14.22 11.57
N ILE A 193 12.00 14.69 10.98
CA ILE A 193 12.05 15.46 9.74
C ILE A 193 12.34 16.94 9.97
N LYS A 194 11.70 17.58 10.98
CA LYS A 194 11.85 19.02 11.23
C LYS A 194 13.18 19.38 11.88
N GLN A 195 13.80 18.42 12.58
CA GLN A 195 15.08 18.59 13.26
C GLN A 195 16.11 17.57 12.77
N SER A 196 16.12 17.27 11.47
CA SER A 196 16.97 16.23 10.87
C SER A 196 18.48 16.39 11.18
N GLY A 197 18.94 17.62 11.44
CA GLY A 197 20.31 17.91 11.89
C GLY A 197 20.68 17.29 13.24
N SER A 198 19.70 17.00 14.09
CA SER A 198 19.89 16.44 15.44
C SER A 198 19.89 14.91 15.49
N PHE A 199 19.80 14.24 14.34
CA PHE A 199 19.66 12.78 14.25
C PHE A 199 20.68 12.17 13.30
N ASN A 200 20.88 10.85 13.44
CA ASN A 200 21.89 10.09 12.70
C ASN A 200 21.54 9.93 11.22
N TYR A 201 20.26 9.81 10.91
CA TYR A 201 19.75 9.62 9.55
C TYR A 201 18.96 10.85 9.09
N ALA A 202 19.25 11.33 7.88
CA ALA A 202 18.57 12.45 7.25
C ALA A 202 18.51 12.24 5.72
N VAL A 203 17.51 12.80 5.05
CA VAL A 203 17.42 12.69 3.57
C VAL A 203 18.68 13.22 2.89
N GLY A 204 19.11 12.56 1.82
CA GLY A 204 20.31 12.92 1.06
C GLY A 204 21.63 12.64 1.79
N ARG A 205 21.61 12.28 3.08
CA ARG A 205 22.81 11.90 3.82
C ARG A 205 23.13 10.43 3.58
N THR A 206 24.38 10.15 3.27
CA THR A 206 24.95 8.80 3.32
C THR A 206 25.32 8.45 4.76
N SER A 207 24.69 7.42 5.31
CA SER A 207 24.98 6.90 6.66
C SER A 207 25.22 5.40 6.60
N PHE A 208 26.13 4.88 7.43
CA PHE A 208 26.28 3.45 7.62
C PHE A 208 25.09 2.91 8.42
N VAL A 209 24.47 1.85 7.93
CA VAL A 209 23.36 1.16 8.61
C VAL A 209 23.74 -0.30 8.82
N SER A 210 23.78 -0.72 10.09
CA SER A 210 24.12 -2.09 10.46
C SER A 210 22.99 -3.08 10.16
N TYR A 211 23.35 -4.34 9.91
CA TYR A 211 22.39 -5.45 9.80
C TYR A 211 21.92 -5.96 11.16
N GLN A 212 22.63 -5.68 12.25
CA GLN A 212 22.28 -6.14 13.59
C GLN A 212 22.81 -5.19 14.68
N ALA A 213 22.07 -5.08 15.79
CA ALA A 213 22.41 -4.23 16.94
C ALA A 213 23.62 -4.72 17.73
N ASN A 214 23.59 -6.00 18.09
CA ASN A 214 24.46 -6.56 19.12
C ASN A 214 25.57 -7.45 18.55
N ASN A 215 25.76 -7.43 17.22
CA ASN A 215 26.80 -8.21 16.56
C ASN A 215 27.44 -7.42 15.42
N PRO A 216 28.52 -6.67 15.68
CA PRO A 216 29.24 -5.90 14.66
C PRO A 216 29.77 -6.77 13.51
N GLY A 217 30.05 -8.06 13.77
CA GLY A 217 30.52 -9.00 12.75
C GLY A 217 29.52 -9.26 11.62
N CYS A 218 28.24 -8.91 11.82
CA CYS A 218 27.24 -8.97 10.78
C CYS A 218 27.41 -7.91 9.68
N GLY A 219 28.17 -6.84 9.96
CA GLY A 219 28.39 -5.75 9.01
C GLY A 219 27.15 -4.89 8.75
N GLY A 220 27.14 -4.25 7.59
CA GLY A 220 26.14 -3.28 7.16
C GLY A 220 26.57 -2.63 5.84
N THR A 221 25.81 -1.65 5.38
CA THR A 221 26.14 -0.89 4.16
C THR A 221 25.91 0.59 4.37
N ASN A 222 26.58 1.40 3.55
CA ASN A 222 26.32 2.83 3.45
C ASN A 222 25.10 3.06 2.57
N LEU A 223 24.09 3.74 3.12
CA LEU A 223 22.84 4.06 2.44
C LEU A 223 22.67 5.57 2.36
N THR A 224 22.32 6.07 1.17
CA THR A 224 21.91 7.47 0.98
C THR A 224 20.40 7.55 1.06
N MET A 225 19.87 8.11 2.15
CA MET A 225 18.42 8.12 2.38
C MET A 225 17.69 8.93 1.30
N GLN A 226 16.81 8.29 0.53
CA GLN A 226 16.10 8.94 -0.58
C GLN A 226 14.86 9.72 -0.15
N THR A 227 14.28 9.40 1.02
CA THR A 227 13.04 10.04 1.52
C THR A 227 13.17 10.41 2.99
N GLN A 228 12.44 11.45 3.40
CA GLN A 228 12.38 11.87 4.81
C GLN A 228 11.82 10.75 5.70
N ALA A 229 10.80 10.04 5.21
CA ALA A 229 10.17 8.91 5.88
C ALA A 229 11.15 7.75 6.10
N THR A 230 11.98 7.43 5.11
CA THR A 230 13.01 6.39 5.26
C THR A 230 14.04 6.76 6.32
N ALA A 231 14.52 8.02 6.31
CA ALA A 231 15.41 8.50 7.36
C ALA A 231 14.75 8.44 8.76
N ALA A 232 13.47 8.82 8.84
CA ALA A 232 12.70 8.78 10.09
C ALA A 232 12.51 7.34 10.61
N LEU A 233 12.27 6.37 9.73
CA LEU A 233 12.21 4.94 10.07
C LEU A 233 13.54 4.40 10.59
N TYR A 234 14.68 4.80 10.01
CA TYR A 234 15.99 4.43 10.56
C TYR A 234 16.31 5.11 11.87
N ASN A 235 15.87 6.35 12.09
CA ASN A 235 15.99 6.97 13.41
C ASN A 235 15.12 6.27 14.46
N TYR A 236 13.98 5.71 14.05
CA TYR A 236 13.11 4.91 14.92
C TYR A 236 13.65 3.49 15.18
N THR A 237 14.18 2.83 14.14
CA THR A 237 14.76 1.49 14.21
C THR A 237 16.04 1.45 13.37
N PRO A 238 17.23 1.58 13.99
CA PRO A 238 18.47 1.88 13.29
C PRO A 238 19.15 0.65 12.64
N TYR A 239 18.38 -0.24 12.03
CA TYR A 239 18.88 -1.47 11.39
C TYR A 239 18.18 -1.76 10.07
N GLN A 240 18.94 -2.23 9.09
CA GLN A 240 18.42 -2.71 7.81
C GLN A 240 18.39 -4.26 7.79
N PRO A 241 17.47 -4.89 7.05
CA PRO A 241 17.49 -6.34 6.88
C PRO A 241 18.69 -6.79 6.03
N ASN A 242 19.22 -7.97 6.34
CA ASN A 242 20.15 -8.68 5.45
C ASN A 242 19.40 -9.56 4.45
N GLN A 243 20.13 -10.18 3.52
CA GLN A 243 19.52 -11.01 2.47
C GLN A 243 18.74 -12.21 3.04
N ALA A 244 19.20 -12.84 4.12
CA ALA A 244 18.49 -13.94 4.75
C ALA A 244 17.09 -13.51 5.27
N ALA A 245 17.00 -12.31 5.87
CA ALA A 245 15.72 -11.75 6.30
C ALA A 245 14.78 -11.45 5.12
N LEU A 246 15.33 -10.98 3.99
CA LEU A 246 14.56 -10.67 2.77
C LEU A 246 14.10 -11.93 2.03
N ASN A 247 14.90 -13.00 2.06
CA ASN A 247 14.54 -14.28 1.44
C ASN A 247 13.37 -14.96 2.16
N ASN A 248 13.20 -14.73 3.46
CA ASN A 248 12.14 -15.34 4.25
C ASN A 248 11.23 -14.28 4.87
N LEU A 249 10.46 -13.51 4.08
CA LEU A 249 9.68 -12.34 4.56
C LEU A 249 8.70 -12.61 5.71
N TYR A 250 8.20 -13.82 5.86
CA TYR A 250 7.20 -14.16 6.90
C TYR A 250 7.77 -15.03 8.01
N GLY A 251 9.05 -15.36 7.97
CA GLY A 251 9.73 -16.15 8.98
C GLY A 251 11.01 -15.50 9.49
N THR A 252 11.88 -16.36 10.00
CA THR A 252 13.17 -16.00 10.58
C THR A 252 14.28 -16.15 9.53
N GLY A 253 15.20 -15.19 9.50
CA GLY A 253 16.45 -15.28 8.75
C GLY A 253 17.55 -15.92 9.59
N ASP A 254 18.78 -15.42 9.47
CA ASP A 254 19.96 -15.93 10.18
C ASP A 254 20.29 -15.07 11.43
N GLY A 255 21.42 -15.37 12.10
CA GLY A 255 21.88 -14.63 13.28
C GLY A 255 22.21 -13.15 13.03
N CYS A 256 22.30 -12.73 11.78
CA CYS A 256 22.57 -11.36 11.35
C CYS A 256 21.33 -10.64 10.82
N SER A 257 20.15 -11.27 10.88
CA SER A 257 18.91 -10.68 10.43
C SER A 257 18.33 -9.68 11.44
N ALA A 258 18.13 -8.44 11.00
CA ALA A 258 17.24 -7.48 11.64
C ALA A 258 15.88 -7.42 10.92
N TYR A 259 14.82 -7.25 11.70
CA TYR A 259 13.44 -7.39 11.20
C TYR A 259 12.63 -6.11 11.23
N GLY A 260 13.01 -5.08 11.98
CA GLY A 260 12.13 -3.93 12.22
C GLY A 260 11.69 -3.21 10.94
N ASN A 261 12.62 -2.64 10.18
CA ASN A 261 12.29 -1.93 8.93
C ASN A 261 11.71 -2.85 7.85
N ARG A 262 12.17 -4.10 7.78
CA ARG A 262 11.56 -5.14 6.94
C ARG A 262 10.10 -5.39 7.31
N ASN A 263 9.80 -5.56 8.60
CA ASN A 263 8.46 -5.85 9.09
C ASN A 263 7.54 -4.67 8.86
N PHE A 264 8.02 -3.45 9.09
CA PHE A 264 7.27 -2.25 8.72
C PHE A 264 6.87 -2.28 7.24
N TRP A 265 7.85 -2.43 6.35
CA TRP A 265 7.63 -2.45 4.91
C TRP A 265 6.68 -3.58 4.47
N ARG A 266 6.91 -4.80 4.96
CA ARG A 266 6.10 -5.97 4.66
C ARG A 266 4.67 -5.81 5.13
N ILE A 267 4.47 -5.46 6.41
CA ILE A 267 3.13 -5.32 6.99
C ILE A 267 2.37 -4.20 6.27
N PHE A 268 3.02 -3.08 5.97
CA PHE A 268 2.40 -2.02 5.17
C PHE A 268 1.99 -2.53 3.79
N SER A 269 2.89 -3.24 3.11
CA SER A 269 2.65 -3.81 1.78
C SER A 269 1.49 -4.81 1.76
N ASP A 270 1.45 -5.72 2.74
CA ASP A 270 0.39 -6.72 2.88
C ASP A 270 -0.99 -6.10 3.16
N TRP A 271 -1.03 -4.98 3.89
CA TRP A 271 -2.29 -4.41 4.38
C TRP A 271 -2.83 -3.28 3.50
N PHE A 272 -1.93 -2.47 2.92
CA PHE A 272 -2.28 -1.20 2.27
C PHE A 272 -1.68 -1.06 0.87
N GLY A 273 -0.92 -2.04 0.39
CA GLY A 273 -0.28 -2.03 -0.91
C GLY A 273 1.08 -1.33 -0.91
N THR A 274 1.57 -0.98 -2.12
CA THR A 274 2.94 -0.48 -2.33
C THR A 274 3.32 0.69 -1.41
N THR A 275 4.56 0.68 -0.93
CA THR A 275 5.18 1.79 -0.19
C THR A 275 5.80 2.85 -1.11
N TYR A 276 5.67 2.69 -2.42
CA TYR A 276 6.23 3.59 -3.42
C TYR A 276 5.12 4.21 -4.27
N ASN A 277 5.30 5.49 -4.63
CA ASN A 277 4.44 6.16 -5.58
C ASN A 277 4.36 5.36 -6.88
N PRO A 278 3.16 5.28 -7.50
CA PRO A 278 3.00 4.66 -8.81
C PRO A 278 3.97 5.28 -9.83
N ASP A 279 4.87 4.44 -10.34
CA ASP A 279 5.79 4.76 -11.43
C ASP A 279 5.43 3.87 -12.61
N TYR A 280 4.83 4.48 -13.63
CA TYR A 280 4.51 3.84 -14.89
C TYR A 280 5.64 4.13 -15.88
N SER A 281 6.59 3.21 -15.99
CA SER A 281 7.67 3.28 -16.96
C SER A 281 7.74 2.02 -17.81
N TRP A 282 8.23 2.17 -19.04
CA TRP A 282 8.28 1.10 -20.01
C TRP A 282 9.52 1.20 -20.88
N GLN A 283 9.92 0.08 -21.47
CA GLN A 283 10.98 0.00 -22.47
C GLN A 283 10.47 -0.75 -23.71
N LEU A 284 10.68 -0.19 -24.91
CA LEU A 284 10.37 -0.90 -26.15
C LEU A 284 11.31 -2.11 -26.29
N VAL A 285 10.72 -3.30 -26.37
CA VAL A 285 11.43 -4.55 -26.62
C VAL A 285 11.44 -4.86 -28.11
N ARG A 286 10.28 -4.74 -28.77
CA ARG A 286 10.15 -5.06 -30.18
C ARG A 286 8.97 -4.34 -30.83
N GLN A 287 9.13 -4.01 -32.11
CA GLN A 287 8.06 -3.61 -33.01
C GLN A 287 7.97 -4.63 -34.17
N TYR A 288 6.77 -4.91 -34.66
CA TYR A 288 6.55 -5.70 -35.88
C TYR A 288 5.34 -5.22 -36.67
N VAL A 289 5.33 -5.54 -37.97
CA VAL A 289 4.30 -5.12 -38.92
C VAL A 289 4.02 -6.25 -39.91
N TYR A 290 2.74 -6.51 -40.16
CA TYR A 290 2.25 -7.56 -41.05
C TYR A 290 1.09 -7.04 -41.91
N THR A 291 0.77 -7.73 -43.00
CA THR A 291 -0.45 -7.45 -43.77
C THR A 291 -1.69 -8.08 -43.14
N ASP A 292 -1.52 -9.04 -42.23
CA ASP A 292 -2.60 -9.82 -41.61
C ASP A 292 -2.42 -9.96 -40.08
N SER A 293 -3.52 -10.16 -39.36
CA SER A 293 -3.49 -10.35 -37.89
C SER A 293 -3.01 -11.75 -37.46
N THR A 294 -2.90 -12.70 -38.39
CA THR A 294 -2.31 -14.03 -38.13
C THR A 294 -0.77 -14.01 -38.22
N LYS A 295 -0.19 -12.87 -38.59
CA LYS A 295 1.25 -12.61 -38.68
C LYS A 295 1.98 -13.55 -39.64
N THR A 296 1.35 -13.88 -40.77
CA THR A 296 1.93 -14.80 -41.76
C THR A 296 2.71 -14.08 -42.86
N ALA A 297 2.36 -12.83 -43.18
CA ALA A 297 3.02 -12.03 -44.20
C ALA A 297 3.62 -10.71 -43.64
N PRO A 298 4.94 -10.67 -43.37
CA PRO A 298 5.63 -9.47 -42.87
C PRO A 298 5.49 -8.28 -43.83
N ALA A 299 5.42 -7.07 -43.27
CA ALA A 299 5.29 -5.83 -44.03
C ALA A 299 6.13 -4.69 -43.43
N GLY A 300 6.20 -3.58 -44.16
CA GLY A 300 6.82 -2.32 -43.72
C GLY A 300 5.81 -1.18 -43.55
N LEU A 301 6.27 -0.06 -43.00
CA LEU A 301 5.51 1.19 -42.84
C LEU A 301 5.93 2.29 -43.84
N SER A 302 6.93 2.03 -44.67
CA SER A 302 7.40 2.93 -45.72
C SER A 302 6.64 2.70 -47.03
N GLY A 303 6.33 3.77 -47.75
CA GLY A 303 5.74 3.66 -49.10
C GLY A 303 4.32 3.09 -49.13
N LEU A 304 3.53 3.33 -48.07
CA LEU A 304 2.13 2.92 -48.02
C LEU A 304 1.31 3.66 -49.08
N LEU A 305 0.54 2.93 -49.88
CA LEU A 305 -0.43 3.50 -50.82
C LEU A 305 -1.72 3.91 -50.11
N PRO A 306 -2.51 4.84 -50.65
CA PRO A 306 -3.79 5.22 -50.08
C PRO A 306 -4.70 4.00 -49.84
N GLY A 307 -5.21 3.86 -48.60
CA GLY A 307 -6.04 2.73 -48.21
C GLY A 307 -5.28 1.47 -47.80
N ASP A 308 -3.95 1.45 -47.88
CA ASP A 308 -3.15 0.35 -47.35
C ASP A 308 -3.44 0.12 -45.86
N ARG A 309 -3.80 -1.11 -45.51
CA ARG A 309 -4.02 -1.51 -44.13
C ARG A 309 -2.85 -2.38 -43.65
N ARG A 310 -2.35 -2.13 -42.44
CA ARG A 310 -1.24 -2.87 -41.83
C ARG A 310 -1.56 -3.24 -40.38
N TYR A 311 -1.20 -4.46 -39.98
CA TYR A 311 -1.29 -4.92 -38.61
C TYR A 311 0.02 -4.64 -37.91
N VAL A 312 0.00 -3.80 -36.88
CA VAL A 312 1.18 -3.34 -36.14
C VAL A 312 1.13 -3.91 -34.73
N GLY A 313 2.28 -4.37 -34.24
CA GLY A 313 2.42 -4.75 -32.84
C GLY A 313 3.64 -4.13 -32.19
N PHE A 314 3.46 -3.70 -30.94
CA PHE A 314 4.53 -3.29 -30.04
C PHE A 314 4.57 -4.20 -28.83
N VAL A 315 5.79 -4.53 -28.43
CA VAL A 315 6.11 -5.32 -27.25
C VAL A 315 6.93 -4.43 -26.34
N PHE A 316 6.43 -4.17 -25.14
CA PHE A 316 7.08 -3.33 -24.14
C PHE A 316 7.40 -4.15 -22.90
N LYS A 317 8.53 -3.88 -22.25
CA LYS A 317 8.82 -4.35 -20.90
C LYS A 317 8.26 -3.33 -19.91
N ASN A 318 7.54 -3.79 -18.89
CA ASN A 318 7.17 -2.96 -17.75
C ASN A 318 8.42 -2.73 -16.89
N THR A 319 8.93 -1.50 -16.89
CA THR A 319 10.10 -1.11 -16.07
C THR A 319 9.70 -0.32 -14.83
N GLY A 320 8.40 -0.08 -14.65
CA GLY A 320 7.82 0.64 -13.53
C GLY A 320 7.65 -0.23 -12.29
N ASN A 321 6.92 0.28 -11.30
CA ASN A 321 6.58 -0.45 -10.08
C ASN A 321 5.07 -0.80 -9.98
N VAL A 322 4.30 -0.49 -11.02
CA VAL A 322 2.86 -0.76 -11.08
C VAL A 322 2.58 -1.89 -12.08
N THR A 323 1.82 -2.89 -11.66
CA THR A 323 1.27 -3.90 -12.57
C THR A 323 0.32 -3.24 -13.57
N TRP A 324 0.56 -3.43 -14.86
CA TRP A 324 -0.35 -2.99 -15.90
C TRP A 324 -1.53 -3.92 -15.97
N THR A 325 -2.74 -3.39 -16.20
CA THR A 325 -3.95 -4.18 -16.44
C THR A 325 -4.60 -3.74 -17.75
N ASN A 326 -5.33 -4.65 -18.42
CA ASN A 326 -6.09 -4.30 -19.63
C ASN A 326 -7.50 -3.77 -19.35
N ASN A 327 -7.96 -3.87 -18.10
CA ASN A 327 -9.28 -3.45 -17.64
C ASN A 327 -9.20 -2.81 -16.23
N GLY A 328 -10.37 -2.46 -15.68
CA GLY A 328 -10.49 -1.88 -14.35
C GLY A 328 -10.40 -0.34 -14.36
N PRO A 329 -10.14 0.29 -13.20
CA PRO A 329 -10.16 1.74 -13.06
C PRO A 329 -9.00 2.44 -13.78
N ASN A 330 -7.84 1.78 -13.94
CA ASN A 330 -6.64 2.36 -14.52
C ASN A 330 -5.99 1.44 -15.58
N PRO A 331 -6.68 1.12 -16.69
CA PRO A 331 -6.16 0.21 -17.70
C PRO A 331 -5.05 0.89 -18.52
N ILE A 332 -4.00 0.13 -18.86
CA ILE A 332 -2.94 0.59 -19.75
C ILE A 332 -3.37 0.43 -21.20
N LYS A 333 -3.26 1.52 -21.96
CA LYS A 333 -3.62 1.59 -23.39
C LYS A 333 -2.49 2.25 -24.17
N LEU A 334 -2.33 1.83 -25.42
CA LEU A 334 -1.38 2.45 -26.33
C LEU A 334 -1.95 3.77 -26.86
N GLY A 335 -1.33 4.88 -26.47
CA GLY A 335 -1.70 6.22 -26.87
C GLY A 335 -0.89 6.73 -28.06
N THR A 336 -1.50 7.65 -28.81
CA THR A 336 -0.82 8.46 -29.83
C THR A 336 0.07 9.52 -29.16
N SER A 337 1.23 9.78 -29.76
CA SER A 337 2.21 10.76 -29.27
C SER A 337 2.79 11.60 -30.41
N GLY A 338 3.40 12.74 -30.06
CA GLY A 338 3.93 13.73 -31.00
C GLY A 338 2.87 14.49 -31.82
N PRO A 339 2.14 15.45 -31.23
CA PRO A 339 1.97 15.77 -29.81
C PRO A 339 1.20 14.69 -29.04
N LEU A 340 1.27 14.71 -27.70
CA LEU A 340 0.51 13.78 -26.86
C LEU A 340 -0.99 13.89 -27.18
N GLU A 341 -1.67 12.75 -27.22
CA GLU A 341 -3.13 12.67 -27.44
C GLU A 341 -3.60 13.19 -28.81
N ARG A 342 -2.74 13.16 -29.83
CA ARG A 342 -3.11 13.62 -31.18
C ARG A 342 -3.98 12.58 -31.91
N SER A 343 -5.08 13.02 -32.50
CA SER A 343 -5.83 12.21 -33.48
C SER A 343 -4.94 11.78 -34.66
N SER A 344 -4.85 10.48 -34.92
CA SER A 344 -3.99 9.95 -35.98
C SER A 344 -4.70 9.90 -37.33
N ALA A 345 -4.06 10.41 -38.39
CA ALA A 345 -4.52 10.24 -39.78
C ALA A 345 -4.50 8.76 -40.22
N PHE A 346 -3.71 7.92 -39.55
CA PHE A 346 -3.62 6.48 -39.79
C PHE A 346 -4.60 5.66 -38.94
N LYS A 347 -5.51 6.33 -38.21
CA LYS A 347 -6.45 5.67 -37.30
C LYS A 347 -7.32 4.69 -38.06
N ASP A 348 -7.31 3.45 -37.60
CA ASP A 348 -8.21 2.41 -38.10
C ASP A 348 -9.54 2.43 -37.35
N THR A 349 -10.60 1.90 -37.96
CA THR A 349 -11.92 1.79 -37.32
C THR A 349 -11.91 0.88 -36.09
N SER A 350 -10.95 -0.04 -35.98
CA SER A 350 -10.77 -0.93 -34.82
C SER A 350 -10.15 -0.27 -33.59
N TRP A 351 -9.65 0.97 -33.69
CA TRP A 351 -9.06 1.66 -32.55
C TRP A 351 -10.11 1.99 -31.48
N PRO A 352 -9.81 1.77 -30.18
CA PRO A 352 -10.67 2.19 -29.09
C PRO A 352 -11.08 3.67 -29.12
N SER A 353 -10.20 4.57 -29.57
CA SER A 353 -10.52 5.96 -29.85
C SER A 353 -9.56 6.55 -30.88
N ALA A 354 -9.79 7.78 -31.35
CA ALA A 354 -8.88 8.46 -32.26
C ALA A 354 -7.46 8.65 -31.70
N THR A 355 -7.31 8.59 -30.37
CA THR A 355 -6.04 8.79 -29.66
C THR A 355 -5.54 7.54 -28.95
N ARG A 356 -6.28 6.43 -28.99
CA ARG A 356 -5.97 5.15 -28.34
C ARG A 356 -6.00 4.03 -29.37
N ALA A 357 -4.84 3.51 -29.72
CA ALA A 357 -4.67 2.53 -30.79
C ALA A 357 -5.02 1.11 -30.35
N ALA A 358 -4.63 0.73 -29.13
CA ALA A 358 -4.80 -0.62 -28.62
C ALA A 358 -5.00 -0.63 -27.10
N THR A 359 -5.64 -1.68 -26.61
CA THR A 359 -5.55 -2.10 -25.21
C THR A 359 -4.42 -3.12 -25.06
N LEU A 360 -3.89 -3.26 -23.85
CA LEU A 360 -2.98 -4.35 -23.50
C LEU A 360 -3.65 -5.70 -23.80
N LYS A 361 -2.91 -6.64 -24.40
CA LYS A 361 -3.45 -7.97 -24.72
C LYS A 361 -3.52 -8.88 -23.50
N GLU A 362 -2.49 -8.85 -22.68
CA GLU A 362 -2.41 -9.57 -21.42
C GLU A 362 -3.43 -9.00 -20.43
N THR A 363 -4.00 -9.84 -19.58
CA THR A 363 -4.89 -9.39 -18.51
C THR A 363 -4.15 -8.52 -17.51
N SER A 364 -2.91 -8.88 -17.20
CA SER A 364 -1.98 -8.13 -16.36
C SER A 364 -0.53 -8.34 -16.78
N VAL A 365 0.32 -7.34 -16.56
CA VAL A 365 1.78 -7.41 -16.77
C VAL A 365 2.48 -6.81 -15.56
N ALA A 366 3.13 -7.64 -14.75
CA ALA A 366 3.83 -7.21 -13.54
C ALA A 366 5.12 -6.42 -13.89
N PRO A 367 5.68 -5.64 -12.93
CA PRO A 367 7.02 -5.08 -13.06
C PRO A 367 8.05 -6.12 -13.51
N GLY A 368 8.83 -5.78 -14.53
CA GLY A 368 9.82 -6.66 -15.15
C GLY A 368 9.29 -7.57 -16.26
N GLU A 369 7.97 -7.74 -16.40
CA GLU A 369 7.35 -8.57 -17.43
C GLU A 369 7.12 -7.80 -18.74
N ILE A 370 6.63 -8.51 -19.76
CA ILE A 370 6.41 -8.00 -21.11
C ILE A 370 4.92 -7.89 -21.39
N GLY A 371 4.51 -6.76 -21.97
CA GLY A 371 3.15 -6.49 -22.46
C GLY A 371 3.11 -6.23 -23.95
N THR A 372 2.02 -6.65 -24.58
CA THR A 372 1.81 -6.60 -26.02
C THR A 372 0.62 -5.71 -26.38
N PHE A 373 0.81 -4.86 -27.39
CA PHE A 373 -0.23 -4.02 -27.97
C PHE A 373 -0.27 -4.26 -29.46
N GLU A 374 -1.44 -4.63 -29.98
CA GLU A 374 -1.61 -4.90 -31.41
C GLU A 374 -2.84 -4.17 -31.95
N PHE A 375 -2.69 -3.59 -33.13
CA PHE A 375 -3.72 -2.77 -33.74
C PHE A 375 -3.52 -2.68 -35.25
N TRP A 376 -4.60 -2.38 -35.95
CA TRP A 376 -4.55 -2.05 -37.36
C TRP A 376 -4.24 -0.58 -37.55
N ILE A 377 -3.54 -0.22 -38.62
CA ILE A 377 -3.52 1.13 -39.16
C ILE A 377 -4.03 1.10 -40.59
N THR A 378 -4.64 2.20 -41.04
CA THR A 378 -5.06 2.37 -42.44
C THR A 378 -4.46 3.67 -42.96
N ALA A 379 -3.72 3.60 -44.08
CA ALA A 379 -3.16 4.77 -44.73
C ALA A 379 -4.30 5.68 -45.21
N PRO A 380 -4.23 7.00 -44.94
CA PRO A 380 -5.28 7.93 -45.32
C PRO A 380 -5.46 7.96 -46.84
N GLN A 381 -6.67 8.26 -47.29
CA GLN A 381 -6.91 8.58 -48.69
C GLN A 381 -6.21 9.91 -48.99
N VAL A 382 -5.45 9.98 -50.09
CA VAL A 382 -4.99 11.28 -50.60
C VAL A 382 -6.22 11.93 -51.21
N SER A 383 -6.67 13.07 -50.67
CA SER A 383 -7.71 13.86 -51.34
C SER A 383 -7.17 14.27 -52.71
N GLN A 384 -7.85 13.84 -53.78
CA GLN A 384 -7.72 14.39 -55.12
C GLN A 384 -8.27 15.82 -55.08
N ASP A 385 -7.51 16.77 -54.56
CA ASP A 385 -7.78 18.19 -54.75
C ASP A 385 -6.43 18.91 -54.92
N SER A 386 -6.29 19.58 -56.07
CA SER A 386 -5.12 20.33 -56.59
C SER A 386 -4.25 19.54 -57.58
N ALA A 387 -4.79 19.30 -58.78
CA ALA A 387 -4.00 19.20 -60.01
C ALA A 387 -3.78 20.61 -60.58
#